data_AF-M8DBG8-F1
#
_entry.id   AF-M8DBG8-F1
#
_cell.length_a   1.000
_cell.length_b   1.000
_cell.length_c   1.000
_cell.angle_alpha   90.00
_cell.angle_beta   90.00
_cell.angle_gamma   90.00
#
_symmetry.space_group_name_H-M   'P 1'
#
loop_
_entity.id
_entity.type
_entity.pdbx_description
1 polymer ?
#
loop_
_entity_poly.entity_id
_entity_poly.type
_entity_poly.pdbx_seq_one_letter_code
_entity_poly.pdbx_strand_id
1 'polypeptide(L)'
;MVYGAIARVALPVALVGLVGAGMWGYQEHNEKNSVLIKAENQYQRAFHDLNHHIDKLHDELGKSLVINSRSQMTPSLTNVWRLAYAAQSDVGQLPLTLMPFNNTEEFLAKVADFSYRVAVRDLDKNPLTNQEYQTLKSLYNNSKSIQKQLQHVQTKVIDKRLRWMDVETALASDDKKTDNTIIDGFRTIEKKVQEFPEVDWGVGIKSLDKKKQQRIKGIDGNPVSKEEAQKIALSFTGLDPANTKVEVDDNGKAETYSAYSVRLTSPQSPTPIYMDVTKRGGKVAWLMNERDVGEQRMSMEQAEASAKKFLEAHGFSNMVVAEKDGYEGMAVMTFVPEQDGVRIYPDAVAVKTALDNGTVVSFNSTEYLFNHKQRILSKPKVTAEQAKKKVNPSVKVTDQRLALIEGKNDGNEVLCWELACSFEGNSYMVYINAMTGEEEEIVKMTTGQESKATE
;
A
#
# COMPACT_ATOMS: atom_id res chain seq x y z
N MET A 1 2.16 47.92 -67.98
CA MET A 1 2.08 48.58 -66.65
C MET A 1 1.07 47.96 -65.67
N VAL A 2 0.06 47.19 -66.12
CA VAL A 2 -1.01 46.67 -65.24
C VAL A 2 -0.54 45.53 -64.30
N TYR A 3 0.34 44.64 -64.75
CA TYR A 3 0.84 43.52 -63.94
C TYR A 3 1.65 43.93 -62.70
N GLY A 4 2.43 45.01 -62.81
CA GLY A 4 3.25 45.51 -61.68
C GLY A 4 2.44 46.22 -60.59
N ALA A 5 1.21 46.66 -60.87
CA ALA A 5 0.32 47.24 -59.87
C ALA A 5 -0.45 46.16 -59.09
N ILE A 6 -0.93 45.13 -59.79
CA ILE A 6 -1.63 43.99 -59.19
C ILE A 6 -0.69 43.18 -58.28
N ALA A 7 0.54 42.91 -58.74
CA ALA A 7 1.53 42.19 -57.95
C ALA A 7 1.90 42.91 -56.63
N ARG A 8 1.92 44.26 -56.63
CA ARG A 8 2.23 45.07 -55.44
C ARG A 8 1.18 44.98 -54.34
N VAL A 9 -0.06 44.59 -54.67
CA VAL A 9 -1.17 44.42 -53.70
C VAL A 9 -1.41 42.95 -53.39
N ALA A 10 -1.30 42.07 -54.39
CA ALA A 10 -1.52 40.63 -54.20
C ALA A 10 -0.43 39.96 -53.35
N LEU A 11 0.84 40.37 -53.48
CA LEU A 11 1.95 39.74 -52.75
C LEU A 11 1.86 39.97 -51.22
N PRO A 12 1.60 41.20 -50.70
CA PRO A 12 1.38 41.40 -49.27
C PRO A 12 0.18 40.65 -48.71
N VAL A 13 -0.93 40.60 -49.46
CA VAL A 13 -2.13 39.86 -49.04
C VAL A 13 -1.88 38.35 -48.98
N ALA A 14 -1.19 37.80 -49.98
CA ALA A 14 -0.78 36.40 -49.97
C ALA A 14 0.19 36.10 -48.81
N LEU A 15 1.11 37.03 -48.51
CA LEU A 15 2.04 36.88 -47.38
C LEU A 15 1.30 36.88 -46.03
N VAL A 16 0.33 37.78 -45.84
CA VAL A 16 -0.52 37.80 -44.63
C VAL A 16 -1.34 36.51 -44.52
N GLY A 17 -1.89 36.02 -45.63
CA GLY A 17 -2.59 34.73 -45.67
C GLY A 17 -1.70 33.55 -45.29
N LEU A 18 -0.46 33.50 -45.79
CA LEU A 18 0.52 32.46 -45.43
C LEU A 18 0.94 32.53 -43.97
N VAL A 19 1.15 33.73 -43.44
CA VAL A 19 1.49 33.94 -42.02
C VAL A 19 0.32 33.54 -41.12
N GLY A 20 -0.92 33.88 -41.49
CA GLY A 20 -2.13 33.44 -40.79
C GLY A 20 -2.31 31.92 -40.82
N ALA A 21 -2.13 31.27 -41.97
CA ALA A 21 -2.18 29.82 -42.10
C ALA A 21 -1.06 29.12 -41.32
N GLY A 22 0.15 29.71 -41.27
CA GLY A 22 1.26 29.22 -40.47
C GLY A 22 0.99 29.30 -38.96
N MET A 23 0.44 30.41 -38.48
CA MET A 23 0.04 30.55 -37.07
C MET A 23 -1.09 29.59 -36.71
N TRP A 24 -2.12 29.48 -37.55
CA TRP A 24 -3.22 28.54 -37.33
C TRP A 24 -2.74 27.09 -37.33
N GLY A 25 -1.91 26.70 -38.30
CA GLY A 25 -1.33 25.36 -38.35
C GLY A 25 -0.44 25.04 -37.15
N TYR A 26 0.32 26.03 -36.64
CA TYR A 26 1.12 25.87 -35.43
C TYR A 26 0.25 25.72 -34.17
N GLN A 27 -0.81 26.51 -34.05
CA GLN A 27 -1.77 26.41 -32.95
C GLN A 27 -2.49 25.05 -32.97
N GLU A 28 -3.00 24.64 -34.13
CA GLU A 28 -3.67 23.34 -34.32
C GLU A 28 -2.72 22.18 -33.98
N HIS A 29 -1.45 22.27 -34.39
CA HIS A 29 -0.43 21.27 -34.05
C HIS A 29 -0.20 21.17 -32.52
N ASN A 30 -0.12 22.30 -31.83
CA ASN A 30 0.06 22.35 -30.38
C ASN A 30 -1.16 21.84 -29.62
N GLU A 31 -2.37 22.21 -30.05
CA GLU A 31 -3.62 21.73 -29.46
C GLU A 31 -3.75 20.22 -29.64
N LYS A 32 -3.47 19.70 -30.85
CA LYS A 32 -3.44 18.26 -31.12
C LYS A 32 -2.43 17.52 -30.24
N ASN A 33 -1.20 18.02 -30.13
CA ASN A 33 -0.18 17.39 -29.28
C ASN A 33 -0.59 17.41 -27.80
N SER A 34 -1.20 18.49 -27.33
CA SER A 34 -1.72 18.60 -25.96
C SER A 34 -2.82 17.57 -25.68
N VAL A 35 -3.75 17.38 -26.62
CA VAL A 35 -4.79 16.35 -26.53
C VAL A 35 -4.17 14.94 -26.50
N LEU A 36 -3.20 14.65 -27.37
CA LEU A 36 -2.52 13.35 -27.41
C LEU A 36 -1.76 13.04 -26.12
N ILE A 37 -1.05 14.01 -25.56
CA ILE A 37 -0.35 13.84 -24.27
C ILE A 37 -1.34 13.61 -23.13
N LYS A 38 -2.46 14.34 -23.11
CA LYS A 38 -3.50 14.14 -22.09
C LYS A 38 -4.12 12.74 -22.18
N ALA A 39 -4.42 12.26 -23.39
CA ALA A 39 -4.94 10.92 -23.62
C ALA A 39 -3.93 9.84 -23.20
N GLU A 40 -2.65 9.98 -23.58
CA GLU A 40 -1.58 9.07 -23.14
C GLU A 40 -1.47 9.00 -21.62
N ASN A 41 -1.43 10.14 -20.94
CA ASN A 41 -1.35 10.19 -19.48
C ASN A 41 -2.59 9.58 -18.81
N GLN A 42 -3.77 9.77 -19.41
CA GLN A 42 -5.01 9.18 -18.93
C GLN A 42 -4.98 7.65 -19.03
N TYR A 43 -4.53 7.09 -20.16
CA TYR A 43 -4.41 5.65 -20.34
C TYR A 43 -3.36 5.02 -19.43
N GLN A 44 -2.20 5.67 -19.28
CA GLN A 44 -1.16 5.22 -18.35
C GLN A 44 -1.67 5.18 -16.91
N ARG A 45 -2.39 6.23 -16.49
CA ARG A 45 -3.02 6.28 -15.16
C ARG A 45 -4.06 5.19 -14.99
N ALA A 46 -5.02 5.07 -15.91
CA ALA A 46 -6.08 4.07 -15.84
C ALA A 46 -5.51 2.65 -15.79
N PHE A 47 -4.45 2.36 -16.57
CA PHE A 47 -3.80 1.05 -16.54
C PHE A 47 -3.03 0.78 -15.24
N HIS A 48 -2.40 1.81 -14.68
CA HIS A 48 -1.73 1.71 -13.37
C HIS A 48 -2.76 1.48 -12.24
N ASP A 49 -3.85 2.24 -12.23
CA ASP A 49 -4.92 2.13 -11.26
C ASP A 49 -5.62 0.76 -11.36
N LEU A 50 -5.83 0.26 -12.59
CA LEU A 50 -6.33 -1.10 -12.82
C LEU A 50 -5.41 -2.16 -12.20
N ASN A 51 -4.09 -2.10 -12.44
CA ASN A 51 -3.14 -3.03 -11.82
C ASN A 51 -3.26 -2.99 -10.29
N HIS A 52 -3.27 -1.79 -9.72
CA HIS A 52 -3.38 -1.59 -8.28
C HIS A 52 -4.69 -2.17 -7.72
N HIS A 53 -5.84 -1.88 -8.33
CA HIS A 53 -7.12 -2.38 -7.85
C HIS A 53 -7.27 -3.89 -8.03
N ILE A 54 -6.72 -4.49 -9.09
CA ILE A 54 -6.70 -5.95 -9.27
C ILE A 54 -5.80 -6.64 -8.24
N ASP A 55 -4.62 -6.08 -7.95
CA ASP A 55 -3.73 -6.57 -6.90
C ASP A 55 -4.46 -6.59 -5.55
N LYS A 56 -5.09 -5.47 -5.17
CA LYS A 56 -5.86 -5.36 -3.92
C LYS A 56 -7.10 -6.25 -3.91
N LEU A 57 -7.79 -6.40 -5.05
CA LEU A 57 -8.93 -7.29 -5.18
C LEU A 57 -8.53 -8.74 -4.91
N HIS A 58 -7.41 -9.19 -5.49
CA HIS A 58 -6.86 -10.53 -5.28
C HIS A 58 -6.52 -10.77 -3.81
N ASP A 59 -5.87 -9.80 -3.15
CA ASP A 59 -5.52 -9.88 -1.73
C ASP A 59 -6.76 -10.00 -0.84
N GLU A 60 -7.79 -9.17 -1.08
CA GLU A 60 -9.00 -9.16 -0.26
C GLU A 60 -9.87 -10.41 -0.48
N LEU A 61 -9.89 -10.96 -1.71
CA LEU A 61 -10.49 -12.27 -2.00
C LEU A 61 -9.75 -13.39 -1.25
N GLY A 62 -8.41 -13.35 -1.20
CA GLY A 62 -7.60 -14.29 -0.43
C GLY A 62 -7.90 -14.21 1.07
N LYS A 63 -8.00 -12.99 1.61
CA LYS A 63 -8.40 -12.73 3.00
C LYS A 63 -9.81 -13.26 3.30
N SER A 64 -10.78 -13.04 2.40
CA SER A 64 -12.15 -13.55 2.53
C SER A 64 -12.19 -15.08 2.65
N LEU A 65 -11.27 -15.81 2.02
CA LEU A 65 -11.17 -17.27 2.16
C LEU A 65 -10.60 -17.73 3.50
N VAL A 66 -9.84 -16.88 4.19
CA VAL A 66 -9.23 -17.17 5.49
C VAL A 66 -10.19 -16.83 6.64
N ILE A 67 -11.07 -15.84 6.44
CA ILE A 67 -12.08 -15.43 7.43
C ILE A 67 -12.99 -16.60 7.81
N ASN A 68 -13.12 -16.83 9.12
CA ASN A 68 -14.11 -17.77 9.66
C ASN A 68 -15.29 -17.03 10.32
N SER A 69 -15.08 -15.80 10.80
CA SER A 69 -16.13 -15.04 11.46
C SER A 69 -17.01 -14.27 10.49
N ARG A 70 -18.27 -14.13 10.88
CA ARG A 70 -19.30 -13.47 10.08
C ARG A 70 -19.16 -11.95 10.15
N SER A 71 -18.75 -11.42 11.31
CA SER A 71 -18.48 -9.98 11.53
C SER A 71 -17.31 -9.45 10.69
N GLN A 72 -16.29 -10.26 10.39
CA GLN A 72 -15.17 -9.87 9.51
C GLN A 72 -15.47 -10.12 8.01
N MET A 73 -16.35 -11.07 7.71
CA MET A 73 -16.69 -11.44 6.34
C MET A 73 -17.42 -10.30 5.60
N THR A 74 -18.41 -9.65 6.23
CA THR A 74 -19.17 -8.55 5.60
C THR A 74 -18.27 -7.36 5.20
N PRO A 75 -17.40 -6.81 6.07
CA PRO A 75 -16.44 -5.77 5.67
C PRO A 75 -15.50 -6.21 4.54
N SER A 76 -15.00 -7.45 4.58
CA SER A 76 -14.09 -7.95 3.54
C SER A 76 -14.78 -8.04 2.18
N LEU A 77 -15.99 -8.59 2.12
CA LEU A 77 -16.77 -8.68 0.89
C LEU A 77 -17.21 -7.29 0.36
N THR A 78 -17.44 -6.33 1.26
CA THR A 78 -17.71 -4.94 0.88
C THR A 78 -16.47 -4.30 0.23
N ASN A 79 -15.27 -4.60 0.72
CA ASN A 79 -14.02 -4.19 0.09
C ASN A 79 -13.82 -4.86 -1.27
N VAL A 80 -14.08 -6.17 -1.39
CA VAL A 80 -14.04 -6.88 -2.68
C VAL A 80 -14.98 -6.22 -3.68
N TRP A 81 -16.22 -5.91 -3.28
CA TRP A 81 -17.17 -5.19 -4.12
C TRP A 81 -16.64 -3.82 -4.59
N ARG A 82 -16.15 -2.99 -3.65
CA ARG A 82 -15.60 -1.66 -3.96
C ARG A 82 -14.40 -1.74 -4.91
N LEU A 83 -13.48 -2.68 -4.68
CA LEU A 83 -12.27 -2.87 -5.49
C LEU A 83 -12.60 -3.39 -6.88
N ALA A 84 -13.55 -4.33 -7.00
CA ALA A 84 -14.02 -4.82 -8.29
C ALA A 84 -14.71 -3.71 -9.11
N TYR A 85 -15.53 -2.87 -8.47
CA TYR A 85 -16.14 -1.71 -9.12
C TYR A 85 -15.10 -0.66 -9.57
N ALA A 86 -14.09 -0.38 -8.73
CA ALA A 86 -13.00 0.52 -9.09
C ALA A 86 -12.20 -0.02 -10.30
N ALA A 87 -11.79 -1.29 -10.27
CA ALA A 87 -11.11 -1.94 -11.38
C ALA A 87 -11.97 -1.93 -12.66
N GLN A 88 -13.29 -2.14 -12.55
CA GLN A 88 -14.20 -2.06 -13.69
C GLN A 88 -14.21 -0.65 -14.30
N SER A 89 -14.26 0.38 -13.46
CA SER A 89 -14.17 1.78 -13.88
C SER A 89 -12.83 2.12 -14.55
N ASP A 90 -11.73 1.50 -14.13
CA ASP A 90 -10.41 1.70 -14.73
C ASP A 90 -10.31 1.04 -16.11
N VAL A 91 -10.83 -0.18 -16.27
CA VAL A 91 -10.96 -0.84 -17.58
C VAL A 91 -11.76 0.06 -18.53
N GLY A 92 -12.85 0.65 -18.05
CA GLY A 92 -13.71 1.54 -18.85
C GLY A 92 -13.02 2.83 -19.36
N GLN A 93 -11.89 3.20 -18.76
CA GLN A 93 -11.10 4.38 -19.14
C GLN A 93 -9.94 4.08 -20.09
N LEU A 94 -9.67 2.80 -20.38
CA LEU A 94 -8.74 2.37 -21.42
C LEU A 94 -9.34 2.64 -22.82
N PRO A 95 -8.55 2.63 -23.90
CA PRO A 95 -9.08 2.84 -25.25
C PRO A 95 -9.98 1.65 -25.69
N LEU A 96 -11.26 1.70 -25.28
CA LEU A 96 -12.26 0.63 -25.44
C LEU A 96 -12.72 0.41 -26.88
N THR A 97 -12.62 1.43 -27.74
CA THR A 97 -13.12 1.36 -29.12
C THR A 97 -12.38 0.35 -29.99
N LEU A 98 -11.22 -0.15 -29.55
CA LEU A 98 -10.33 -0.96 -30.37
C LEU A 98 -9.75 -2.21 -29.65
N MET A 99 -10.06 -2.43 -28.37
CA MET A 99 -9.56 -3.57 -27.60
C MET A 99 -10.71 -4.43 -27.02
N PRO A 100 -10.60 -5.77 -27.05
CA PRO A 100 -11.57 -6.61 -26.37
C PRO A 100 -11.35 -6.48 -24.86
N PHE A 101 -12.31 -5.91 -24.13
CA PHE A 101 -12.30 -5.85 -22.66
C PHE A 101 -13.56 -6.41 -22.02
N ASN A 102 -14.49 -6.90 -22.85
CA ASN A 102 -15.83 -7.24 -22.44
C ASN A 102 -15.84 -8.37 -21.41
N ASN A 103 -14.95 -9.37 -21.52
CA ASN A 103 -14.92 -10.48 -20.59
C ASN A 103 -14.33 -10.06 -19.23
N THR A 104 -13.28 -9.23 -19.24
CA THR A 104 -12.68 -8.69 -18.01
C THR A 104 -13.67 -7.79 -17.26
N GLU A 105 -14.38 -6.91 -17.98
CA GLU A 105 -15.41 -6.04 -17.42
C GLU A 105 -16.58 -6.87 -16.84
N GLU A 106 -17.05 -7.88 -17.58
CA GLU A 106 -18.11 -8.79 -17.13
C GLU A 106 -17.68 -9.62 -15.91
N PHE A 107 -16.43 -10.10 -15.87
CA PHE A 107 -15.87 -10.79 -14.70
C PHE A 107 -15.88 -9.89 -13.47
N LEU A 108 -15.41 -8.64 -13.60
CA LEU A 108 -15.38 -7.68 -12.49
C LEU A 108 -16.78 -7.30 -12.00
N ALA A 109 -17.72 -7.14 -12.92
CA ALA A 109 -19.13 -6.94 -12.59
C ALA A 109 -19.68 -8.12 -11.76
N LYS A 110 -19.43 -9.36 -12.21
CA LYS A 110 -19.85 -10.59 -11.49
C LYS A 110 -19.21 -10.71 -10.11
N VAL A 111 -17.93 -10.37 -9.96
CA VAL A 111 -17.23 -10.32 -8.66
C VAL A 111 -17.91 -9.31 -7.74
N ALA A 112 -18.18 -8.12 -8.25
CA ALA A 112 -18.81 -7.03 -7.51
C ALA A 112 -20.22 -7.46 -7.03
N ASP A 113 -21.05 -7.99 -7.92
CA ASP A 113 -22.41 -8.42 -7.61
C ASP A 113 -22.46 -9.56 -6.59
N PHE A 114 -21.61 -10.58 -6.76
CA PHE A 114 -21.49 -11.68 -5.81
C PHE A 114 -21.13 -11.18 -4.42
N SER A 115 -20.10 -10.34 -4.33
CA SER A 115 -19.53 -9.89 -3.05
C SER A 115 -20.50 -8.98 -2.31
N TYR A 116 -21.16 -8.06 -3.03
CA TYR A 116 -22.21 -7.21 -2.48
C TYR A 116 -23.37 -8.04 -1.94
N ARG A 117 -23.87 -9.01 -2.72
CA ARG A 117 -24.99 -9.87 -2.33
C ARG A 117 -24.73 -10.60 -1.01
N VAL A 118 -23.54 -11.16 -0.85
CA VAL A 118 -23.19 -11.89 0.37
C VAL A 118 -22.94 -10.91 1.54
N ALA A 119 -22.35 -9.74 1.28
CA ALA A 119 -22.08 -8.74 2.31
C ALA A 119 -23.34 -8.14 2.96
N VAL A 120 -24.42 -7.91 2.19
CA VAL A 120 -25.67 -7.31 2.70
C VAL A 120 -26.58 -8.30 3.44
N ARG A 121 -26.27 -9.60 3.40
CA ARG A 121 -27.02 -10.64 4.10
C ARG A 121 -26.66 -10.64 5.59
N ASP A 122 -27.65 -10.97 6.43
CA ASP A 122 -27.40 -11.34 7.82
C ASP A 122 -26.65 -12.68 7.86
N LEU A 123 -25.32 -12.61 7.88
CA LEU A 123 -24.44 -13.77 7.89
C LEU A 123 -24.54 -14.56 9.20
N ASP A 124 -25.11 -14.00 10.28
CA ASP A 124 -25.39 -14.70 11.54
C ASP A 124 -26.56 -15.67 11.44
N LYS A 125 -27.53 -15.37 10.59
CA LYS A 125 -28.62 -16.30 10.28
C LYS A 125 -28.33 -17.17 9.06
N ASN A 126 -27.61 -16.62 8.08
CA ASN A 126 -27.36 -17.25 6.79
C ASN A 126 -25.86 -17.16 6.45
N PRO A 127 -25.00 -18.03 7.02
CA PRO A 127 -23.57 -18.04 6.72
C PRO A 127 -23.30 -18.35 5.25
N LEU A 128 -22.05 -18.17 4.78
CA LEU A 128 -21.70 -18.63 3.43
C LEU A 128 -22.00 -20.13 3.30
N THR A 129 -22.69 -20.45 2.21
CA THR A 129 -22.87 -21.83 1.78
C THR A 129 -21.55 -22.38 1.23
N ASN A 130 -21.40 -23.70 1.21
CA ASN A 130 -20.23 -24.35 0.60
C ASN A 130 -20.07 -23.94 -0.88
N GLN A 131 -21.18 -23.74 -1.60
CA GLN A 131 -21.15 -23.30 -2.99
C GLN A 131 -20.62 -21.86 -3.11
N GLU A 132 -21.11 -20.93 -2.29
CA GLU A 132 -20.59 -19.55 -2.26
C GLU A 132 -19.11 -19.51 -1.89
N TYR A 133 -18.65 -20.38 -0.98
CA TYR A 133 -17.22 -20.51 -0.65
C TYR A 133 -16.39 -21.02 -1.84
N GLN A 134 -16.88 -22.01 -2.59
CA GLN A 134 -16.21 -22.46 -3.82
C GLN A 134 -16.20 -21.37 -4.90
N THR A 135 -17.28 -20.60 -5.04
CA THR A 135 -17.32 -19.43 -5.91
C THR A 135 -16.24 -18.41 -5.53
N LEU A 136 -16.12 -18.08 -4.24
CA LEU A 136 -15.08 -17.18 -3.74
C LEU A 136 -13.65 -17.74 -4.02
N LYS A 137 -13.45 -19.06 -3.91
CA LYS A 137 -12.17 -19.70 -4.24
C LYS A 137 -11.84 -19.60 -5.73
N SER A 138 -12.84 -19.80 -6.59
CA SER A 138 -12.69 -19.60 -8.04
C SER A 138 -12.37 -18.15 -8.37
N LEU A 139 -13.02 -17.18 -7.71
CA LEU A 139 -12.73 -15.76 -7.86
C LEU A 139 -11.29 -15.40 -7.49
N TYR A 140 -10.80 -15.91 -6.38
CA TYR A 140 -9.41 -15.75 -5.96
C TYR A 140 -8.42 -16.30 -7.00
N ASN A 141 -8.68 -17.48 -7.56
CA ASN A 141 -7.82 -18.08 -8.59
C ASN A 141 -7.87 -17.30 -9.91
N ASN A 142 -9.05 -16.87 -10.33
CA ASN A 142 -9.25 -16.11 -11.56
C ASN A 142 -8.59 -14.73 -11.48
N SER A 143 -8.77 -14.01 -10.36
CA SER A 143 -8.09 -12.73 -10.10
C SER A 143 -6.56 -12.88 -10.11
N LYS A 144 -6.01 -13.96 -9.54
CA LYS A 144 -4.57 -14.27 -9.60
C LYS A 144 -4.05 -14.37 -11.03
N SER A 145 -4.84 -14.98 -11.91
CA SER A 145 -4.49 -15.14 -13.33
C SER A 145 -4.46 -13.79 -14.04
N ILE A 146 -5.50 -12.97 -13.84
CA ILE A 146 -5.61 -11.62 -14.42
C ILE A 146 -4.46 -10.73 -13.90
N GLN A 147 -4.23 -10.73 -12.59
CA GLN A 147 -3.13 -10.02 -11.93
C GLN A 147 -1.78 -10.28 -12.61
N LYS A 148 -1.42 -11.57 -12.75
CA LYS A 148 -0.16 -11.96 -13.39
C LYS A 148 -0.06 -11.51 -14.84
N GLN A 149 -1.16 -11.52 -15.58
CA GLN A 149 -1.14 -11.05 -16.96
C GLN A 149 -1.00 -9.53 -17.05
N LEU A 150 -1.70 -8.77 -16.20
CA LEU A 150 -1.57 -7.31 -16.18
C LEU A 150 -0.16 -6.87 -15.79
N GLN A 151 0.44 -7.50 -14.77
CA GLN A 151 1.84 -7.27 -14.38
C GLN A 151 2.82 -7.59 -15.52
N HIS A 152 2.57 -8.65 -16.29
CA HIS A 152 3.37 -8.99 -17.48
C HIS A 152 3.26 -7.93 -18.57
N VAL A 153 2.05 -7.42 -18.83
CA VAL A 153 1.84 -6.31 -19.77
C VAL A 153 2.54 -5.05 -19.27
N GLN A 154 2.39 -4.71 -17.99
CA GLN A 154 3.04 -3.56 -17.38
C GLN A 154 4.56 -3.61 -17.52
N THR A 155 5.17 -4.75 -17.22
CA THR A 155 6.61 -4.97 -17.37
C THR A 155 7.05 -4.69 -18.81
N LYS A 156 6.34 -5.27 -19.80
CA LYS A 156 6.66 -5.05 -21.21
C LYS A 156 6.47 -3.61 -21.68
N VAL A 157 5.44 -2.91 -21.21
CA VAL A 157 5.19 -1.50 -21.54
C VAL A 157 6.35 -0.63 -21.06
N ILE A 158 6.81 -0.86 -19.83
CA ILE A 158 7.94 -0.13 -19.23
C ILE A 158 9.24 -0.46 -19.96
N ASP A 159 9.56 -1.75 -20.13
CA ASP A 159 10.80 -2.22 -20.74
C ASP A 159 10.99 -1.71 -22.18
N LYS A 160 9.90 -1.72 -22.94
CA LYS A 160 9.91 -1.32 -24.36
C LYS A 160 9.50 0.14 -24.59
N ARG A 161 9.19 0.89 -23.53
CA ARG A 161 8.71 2.29 -23.59
C ARG A 161 7.56 2.48 -24.59
N LEU A 162 6.59 1.56 -24.54
CA LEU A 162 5.45 1.56 -25.46
C LEU A 162 4.49 2.70 -25.09
N ARG A 163 3.94 3.37 -26.10
CA ARG A 163 2.92 4.42 -25.93
C ARG A 163 1.54 3.87 -26.26
N TRP A 164 0.56 4.18 -25.42
CA TRP A 164 -0.83 3.76 -25.61
C TRP A 164 -1.46 4.39 -26.87
N MET A 165 -1.06 5.61 -27.20
CA MET A 165 -1.51 6.27 -28.44
C MET A 165 -1.00 5.59 -29.72
N ASP A 166 0.17 4.95 -29.69
CA ASP A 166 0.69 4.20 -30.84
C ASP A 166 -0.15 2.94 -31.09
N VAL A 167 -0.67 2.34 -30.02
CA VAL A 167 -1.57 1.19 -30.06
C VAL A 167 -2.93 1.59 -30.65
N GLU A 168 -3.51 2.70 -30.20
CA GLU A 168 -4.78 3.21 -30.72
C GLU A 168 -4.69 3.52 -32.23
N THR A 169 -3.59 4.16 -32.65
CA THR A 169 -3.33 4.48 -34.06
C THR A 169 -3.13 3.22 -34.91
N ALA A 170 -2.39 2.23 -34.39
CA ALA A 170 -2.17 0.96 -35.09
C ALA A 170 -3.46 0.18 -35.30
N LEU A 171 -4.33 0.14 -34.29
CA LEU A 171 -5.64 -0.52 -34.36
C LEU A 171 -6.59 0.16 -35.34
N ALA A 172 -6.55 1.49 -35.45
CA ALA A 172 -7.37 2.24 -36.41
C ALA A 172 -6.90 2.09 -37.87
N SER A 173 -5.63 1.73 -38.08
CA SER A 173 -4.98 1.73 -39.41
C SER A 173 -4.79 0.32 -40.01
N ASP A 174 -5.12 -0.75 -39.26
CA ASP A 174 -4.89 -2.16 -39.62
C ASP A 174 -3.43 -2.49 -40.02
N ASP A 175 -2.47 -1.67 -39.55
CA ASP A 175 -1.07 -1.73 -39.95
C ASP A 175 -0.29 -2.67 -39.03
N LYS A 176 0.21 -3.77 -39.59
CA LYS A 176 0.91 -4.86 -38.86
C LYS A 176 2.36 -4.52 -38.46
N LYS A 177 2.83 -3.29 -38.70
CA LYS A 177 4.23 -2.88 -38.48
C LYS A 177 4.53 -2.33 -37.09
N THR A 178 3.52 -2.06 -36.26
CA THR A 178 3.68 -1.51 -34.90
C THR A 178 3.80 -2.62 -33.86
N ASP A 179 4.53 -2.39 -32.76
CA ASP A 179 4.70 -3.40 -31.70
C ASP A 179 3.37 -3.66 -30.97
N ASN A 180 2.70 -4.77 -31.32
CA ASN A 180 1.38 -5.17 -30.82
C ASN A 180 1.40 -5.79 -29.41
N THR A 181 2.51 -5.67 -28.68
CA THR A 181 2.70 -6.26 -27.35
C THR A 181 1.58 -5.94 -26.35
N ILE A 182 1.08 -4.70 -26.35
CA ILE A 182 -0.02 -4.26 -25.47
C ILE A 182 -1.32 -4.99 -25.84
N ILE A 183 -1.66 -4.99 -27.14
CA ILE A 183 -2.87 -5.63 -27.69
C ILE A 183 -2.86 -7.13 -27.44
N ASP A 184 -1.73 -7.79 -27.71
CA ASP A 184 -1.58 -9.23 -27.54
C ASP A 184 -1.65 -9.62 -26.05
N GLY A 185 -1.14 -8.75 -25.17
CA GLY A 185 -1.31 -8.86 -23.73
C GLY A 185 -2.79 -8.88 -23.31
N PHE A 186 -3.57 -7.90 -23.77
CA PHE A 186 -5.00 -7.83 -23.46
C PHE A 186 -5.82 -8.94 -24.11
N ARG A 187 -5.53 -9.32 -25.36
CA ARG A 187 -6.15 -10.49 -25.99
C ARG A 187 -5.89 -11.76 -25.19
N THR A 188 -4.71 -11.89 -24.61
CA THR A 188 -4.37 -13.03 -23.75
C THR A 188 -5.15 -12.99 -22.43
N ILE A 189 -5.34 -11.81 -21.84
CA ILE A 189 -6.19 -11.62 -20.66
C ILE A 189 -7.62 -12.04 -20.98
N GLU A 190 -8.21 -11.50 -22.04
CA GLU A 190 -9.58 -11.80 -22.45
C GLU A 190 -9.80 -13.27 -22.74
N LYS A 191 -8.89 -13.88 -23.51
CA LYS A 191 -8.98 -15.31 -23.83
C LYS A 191 -8.93 -16.15 -22.55
N LYS A 192 -8.05 -15.80 -21.60
CA LYS A 192 -7.99 -16.49 -20.31
C LYS A 192 -9.26 -16.30 -19.49
N VAL A 193 -9.86 -15.10 -19.50
CA VAL A 193 -11.12 -14.85 -18.80
C VAL A 193 -12.26 -15.66 -19.41
N GLN A 194 -12.29 -15.77 -20.74
CA GLN A 194 -13.25 -16.61 -21.47
C GLN A 194 -13.08 -18.11 -21.17
N GLU A 195 -11.85 -18.56 -20.92
CA GLU A 195 -11.53 -19.95 -20.58
C GLU A 195 -11.88 -20.31 -19.12
N PHE A 196 -12.29 -19.35 -18.28
CA PHE A 196 -12.72 -19.65 -16.93
C PHE A 196 -14.01 -20.49 -16.94
N PRO A 197 -14.09 -21.55 -16.12
CA PRO A 197 -15.31 -22.35 -16.03
C PRO A 197 -16.50 -21.46 -15.62
N GLU A 198 -17.68 -21.73 -16.18
CA GLU A 198 -18.92 -21.05 -15.80
C GLU A 198 -19.14 -21.22 -14.28
N VAL A 199 -19.04 -20.10 -13.57
CA VAL A 199 -19.36 -20.02 -12.15
C VAL A 199 -20.86 -19.76 -12.01
N ASP A 200 -21.52 -20.39 -11.05
CA ASP A 200 -22.94 -20.16 -10.76
C ASP A 200 -23.11 -18.89 -9.91
N TRP A 201 -23.76 -17.87 -10.49
CA TRP A 201 -23.79 -16.52 -9.95
C TRP A 201 -25.07 -16.13 -9.22
N GLY A 202 -26.13 -16.94 -9.22
CA GLY A 202 -27.44 -16.59 -8.60
C GLY A 202 -28.03 -15.22 -9.04
N VAL A 203 -29.06 -14.71 -8.35
CA VAL A 203 -29.90 -13.58 -8.80
C VAL A 203 -29.58 -12.28 -8.03
N GLY A 204 -29.57 -11.09 -8.68
CA GLY A 204 -29.04 -9.82 -8.13
C GLY A 204 -29.96 -8.58 -8.17
N ILE A 205 -29.52 -7.47 -7.52
CA ILE A 205 -29.73 -6.01 -7.81
C ILE A 205 -29.19 -5.07 -6.66
N LYS A 206 -28.47 -4.00 -7.08
CA LYS A 206 -28.24 -2.59 -6.59
C LYS A 206 -27.62 -2.18 -5.21
N SER A 207 -26.37 -1.67 -5.32
CA SER A 207 -25.69 -0.42 -4.82
C SER A 207 -25.88 0.16 -3.40
N LEU A 208 -24.78 0.49 -2.70
CA LEU A 208 -24.35 1.87 -2.29
C LEU A 208 -23.10 1.94 -1.36
N ASP A 209 -22.60 3.18 -1.26
CA ASP A 209 -21.22 3.68 -1.09
C ASP A 209 -20.86 4.16 0.35
N LYS A 210 -19.53 4.30 0.61
CA LYS A 210 -18.78 5.18 1.54
C LYS A 210 -18.99 5.22 3.08
N LYS A 211 -17.86 5.12 3.84
CA LYS A 211 -17.03 6.21 4.47
C LYS A 211 -16.30 5.74 5.75
N LYS A 212 -15.06 6.20 5.99
CA LYS A 212 -14.63 6.75 7.30
C LYS A 212 -13.26 7.42 7.25
N GLN A 213 -13.09 8.41 8.13
CA GLN A 213 -11.92 9.25 8.33
C GLN A 213 -11.71 9.47 9.85
N GLN A 214 -10.44 9.70 10.21
CA GLN A 214 -9.89 10.46 11.34
C GLN A 214 -9.75 9.82 12.74
N ARG A 215 -8.50 9.85 13.23
CA ARG A 215 -8.08 9.89 14.64
C ARG A 215 -6.96 10.91 14.80
N ILE A 216 -7.05 11.76 15.83
CA ILE A 216 -5.92 12.47 16.45
C ILE A 216 -6.23 12.55 17.96
N LYS A 217 -5.30 12.06 18.81
CA LYS A 217 -5.23 12.41 20.23
C LYS A 217 -3.79 12.83 20.54
N GLY A 218 -3.62 13.84 21.39
CA GLY A 218 -2.34 14.48 21.65
C GLY A 218 -1.39 13.71 22.57
N ILE A 219 -0.12 14.14 22.57
CA ILE A 219 0.96 13.59 23.39
C ILE A 219 1.01 14.32 24.74
N ASP A 220 1.06 13.58 25.84
CA ASP A 220 1.15 14.11 27.21
C ASP A 220 2.58 14.57 27.58
N GLY A 221 2.69 15.41 28.61
CA GLY A 221 3.96 15.91 29.15
C GLY A 221 4.07 17.43 29.23
N ASN A 222 5.14 17.89 29.90
CA ASN A 222 5.45 19.32 30.06
C ASN A 222 5.93 19.92 28.73
N PRO A 223 5.62 21.20 28.46
CA PRO A 223 6.13 21.89 27.29
C PRO A 223 7.67 21.99 27.35
N VAL A 224 8.30 21.93 26.18
CA VAL A 224 9.75 21.95 25.98
C VAL A 224 10.13 23.13 25.09
N SER A 225 11.24 23.80 25.38
CA SER A 225 11.75 24.93 24.58
C SER A 225 12.54 24.47 23.35
N LYS A 226 12.86 25.38 22.42
CA LYS A 226 13.70 25.06 21.25
C LYS A 226 15.12 24.65 21.66
N GLU A 227 15.67 25.30 22.68
CA GLU A 227 17.00 25.02 23.22
C GLU A 227 17.04 23.64 23.89
N GLU A 228 15.97 23.25 24.57
CA GLU A 228 15.83 21.91 25.13
C GLU A 228 15.68 20.86 24.03
N ALA A 229 14.89 21.12 22.99
CA ALA A 229 14.77 20.24 21.83
C ALA A 229 16.11 20.01 21.12
N GLN A 230 16.94 21.05 21.00
CA GLN A 230 18.33 20.94 20.50
C GLN A 230 19.17 20.00 21.37
N LYS A 231 19.12 20.14 22.69
CA LYS A 231 19.87 19.26 23.61
C LYS A 231 19.41 17.81 23.52
N ILE A 232 18.10 17.59 23.41
CA ILE A 232 17.50 16.25 23.25
C ILE A 232 17.99 15.61 21.94
N ALA A 233 17.97 16.35 20.82
CA ALA A 233 18.41 15.84 19.52
C ALA A 233 19.91 15.47 19.51
N LEU A 234 20.76 16.29 20.12
CA LEU A 234 22.19 15.99 20.28
C LEU A 234 22.42 14.75 21.16
N SER A 235 21.70 14.66 22.28
CA SER A 235 21.81 13.51 23.18
C SER A 235 21.34 12.21 22.52
N PHE A 236 20.29 12.26 21.70
CA PHE A 236 19.73 11.08 21.03
C PHE A 236 20.61 10.58 19.88
N THR A 237 21.33 11.47 19.21
CA THR A 237 22.26 11.10 18.13
C THR A 237 23.67 10.77 18.62
N GLY A 238 24.03 11.21 19.83
CA GLY A 238 25.38 11.07 20.38
C GLY A 238 26.43 11.93 19.67
N LEU A 239 26.00 12.88 18.83
CA LEU A 239 26.89 13.78 18.11
C LEU A 239 27.53 14.80 19.05
N ASP A 240 28.79 15.14 18.77
CA ASP A 240 29.52 16.15 19.54
C ASP A 240 28.88 17.54 19.39
N PRO A 241 28.38 18.16 20.48
CA PRO A 241 27.79 19.49 20.44
C PRO A 241 28.75 20.59 19.92
N ALA A 242 30.07 20.43 20.10
CA ALA A 242 31.04 21.44 19.69
C ALA A 242 31.20 21.55 18.17
N ASN A 243 30.93 20.45 17.46
CA ASN A 243 31.17 20.33 16.01
C ASN A 243 29.89 20.10 15.20
N THR A 244 28.71 20.18 15.84
CA THR A 244 27.43 19.90 15.20
C THR A 244 26.60 21.17 15.10
N LYS A 245 26.28 21.57 13.87
CA LYS A 245 25.31 22.63 13.61
C LYS A 245 23.91 22.07 13.84
N VAL A 246 23.14 22.72 14.71
CA VAL A 246 21.74 22.37 14.99
C VAL A 246 20.82 23.49 14.55
N GLU A 247 19.87 23.18 13.69
CA GLU A 247 18.82 24.11 13.23
C GLU A 247 17.48 23.58 13.75
N VAL A 248 16.70 24.42 14.45
CA VAL A 248 15.41 24.05 15.04
C VAL A 248 14.33 24.94 14.47
N ASP A 249 13.33 24.34 13.83
CA ASP A 249 12.16 25.04 13.30
C ASP A 249 10.88 24.68 14.09
N ASP A 250 9.96 25.64 14.16
CA ASP A 250 8.61 25.52 14.72
C ASP A 250 7.64 24.80 13.77
N ASN A 251 8.07 24.57 12.52
CA ASN A 251 7.26 24.09 11.39
C ASN A 251 6.98 22.57 11.37
N GLY A 252 7.17 21.86 12.49
CA GLY A 252 6.71 20.49 12.66
C GLY A 252 5.18 20.42 12.83
N LYS A 253 4.42 20.84 11.82
CA LYS A 253 3.00 20.48 11.67
C LYS A 253 2.93 19.21 10.83
N ALA A 254 3.39 18.09 11.39
CA ALA A 254 2.73 16.85 11.01
C ALA A 254 1.26 17.04 11.41
N GLU A 255 0.31 16.82 10.50
CA GLU A 255 -1.12 17.09 10.74
C GLU A 255 -1.68 16.39 12.00
N THR A 256 -0.90 15.49 12.61
CA THR A 256 -1.24 14.61 13.74
C THR A 256 -0.62 14.99 15.11
N TYR A 257 0.45 15.80 15.21
CA TYR A 257 1.01 16.26 16.51
C TYR A 257 1.90 17.51 16.44
N SER A 258 2.18 18.12 17.60
CA SER A 258 3.05 19.29 17.71
C SER A 258 4.49 18.91 18.07
N ALA A 259 5.42 19.16 17.15
CA ALA A 259 6.85 18.93 17.33
C ALA A 259 7.70 20.09 16.81
N TYR A 260 8.96 20.15 17.27
CA TYR A 260 10.02 20.91 16.63
C TYR A 260 10.72 20.01 15.63
N SER A 261 10.96 20.52 14.43
CA SER A 261 11.78 19.84 13.43
C SER A 261 13.21 20.29 13.59
N VAL A 262 14.10 19.34 13.83
CA VAL A 262 15.52 19.56 14.11
C VAL A 262 16.35 19.00 12.96
N ARG A 263 17.26 19.81 12.43
CA ARG A 263 18.26 19.40 11.44
C ARG A 263 19.65 19.47 12.06
N LEU A 264 20.37 18.35 12.03
CA LEU A 264 21.73 18.21 12.55
C LEU A 264 22.69 18.04 11.37
N THR A 265 23.73 18.86 11.31
CA THR A 265 24.83 18.74 10.34
C THR A 265 26.14 18.66 11.10
N SER A 266 26.89 17.57 10.93
CA SER A 266 28.14 17.31 11.67
C SER A 266 29.18 16.72 10.73
N PRO A 267 30.48 17.03 10.89
CA PRO A 267 31.55 16.33 10.16
C PRO A 267 31.57 14.81 10.39
N GLN A 268 30.93 14.33 11.46
CA GLN A 268 30.78 12.90 11.78
C GLN A 268 29.71 12.20 10.92
N SER A 269 28.86 12.96 10.22
CA SER A 269 27.81 12.44 9.33
C SER A 269 27.88 13.12 7.96
N PRO A 270 28.10 12.38 6.85
CA PRO A 270 28.25 12.98 5.52
C PRO A 270 26.97 13.68 5.04
N THR A 271 25.81 13.27 5.56
CA THR A 271 24.50 13.83 5.26
C THR A 271 23.82 14.37 6.53
N PRO A 272 22.90 15.34 6.39
CA PRO A 272 22.13 15.83 7.53
C PRO A 272 21.25 14.74 8.15
N ILE A 273 21.06 14.83 9.48
CA ILE A 273 20.08 14.04 10.22
C ILE A 273 18.89 14.94 10.53
N TYR A 274 17.69 14.47 10.22
CA TYR A 274 16.43 15.14 10.53
C TYR A 274 15.74 14.42 11.66
N MET A 275 15.13 15.18 12.56
CA MET A 275 14.41 14.64 13.71
C MET A 275 13.20 15.49 14.04
N ASP A 276 12.16 14.86 14.56
CA ASP A 276 11.05 15.56 15.20
C ASP A 276 11.06 15.31 16.70
N VAL A 277 11.13 16.40 17.48
CA VAL A 277 11.08 16.37 18.95
C VAL A 277 9.76 16.96 19.40
N THR A 278 8.96 16.19 20.14
CA THR A 278 7.64 16.62 20.58
C THR A 278 7.74 17.85 21.48
N LYS A 279 6.89 18.86 21.24
CA LYS A 279 6.86 20.07 22.07
C LYS A 279 6.39 19.77 23.49
N ARG A 280 5.68 18.66 23.69
CA ARG A 280 5.28 18.14 25.00
C ARG A 280 6.06 16.87 25.31
N GLY A 281 6.71 16.82 26.48
CA GLY A 281 7.47 15.67 26.96
C GLY A 281 8.87 15.54 26.37
N GLY A 282 9.23 16.28 25.33
CA GLY A 282 10.59 16.31 24.76
C GLY A 282 11.05 14.96 24.24
N LYS A 283 10.16 14.23 23.57
CA LYS A 283 10.44 12.89 23.05
C LYS A 283 10.76 12.97 21.57
N VAL A 284 11.72 12.17 21.12
CA VAL A 284 11.98 12.01 19.68
C VAL A 284 10.88 11.14 19.12
N ALA A 285 10.04 11.70 18.25
CA ALA A 285 8.96 10.95 17.59
C ALA A 285 9.44 10.33 16.28
N TRP A 286 10.37 10.99 15.60
CA TRP A 286 10.88 10.59 14.31
C TRP A 286 12.35 10.99 14.15
N LEU A 287 13.10 10.15 13.45
CA LEU A 287 14.46 10.41 13.00
C LEU A 287 14.67 9.81 11.61
N MET A 288 15.42 10.54 10.78
CA MET A 288 15.95 10.06 9.51
C MET A 288 17.37 10.57 9.29
N ASN A 289 18.27 9.66 8.96
CA ASN A 289 19.60 9.94 8.46
C ASN A 289 19.62 9.59 6.97
N GLU A 290 19.79 10.59 6.10
CA GLU A 290 19.76 10.44 4.64
C GLU A 290 21.07 9.86 4.08
N ARG A 291 21.90 9.20 4.90
CA ARG A 291 23.14 8.62 4.40
C ARG A 291 22.88 7.54 3.36
N ASP A 292 23.79 7.44 2.39
CA ASP A 292 23.83 6.31 1.49
C ASP A 292 24.22 5.04 2.26
N VAL A 293 23.59 3.92 1.89
CA VAL A 293 23.90 2.59 2.45
C VAL A 293 24.86 1.88 1.52
N GLY A 294 26.00 1.46 2.06
CA GLY A 294 27.03 0.75 1.32
C GLY A 294 26.66 -0.72 1.07
N GLU A 295 27.66 -1.49 0.66
CA GLU A 295 27.52 -2.93 0.46
C GLU A 295 27.09 -3.65 1.75
N GLN A 296 26.14 -4.57 1.64
CA GLN A 296 25.64 -5.37 2.75
C GLN A 296 26.75 -6.25 3.34
N ARG A 297 27.05 -6.06 4.62
CA ARG A 297 28.07 -6.80 5.38
C ARG A 297 27.51 -7.47 6.64
N MET A 298 26.23 -7.27 6.92
CA MET A 298 25.55 -7.79 8.10
C MET A 298 24.31 -8.60 7.72
N SER A 299 23.98 -9.58 8.56
CA SER A 299 22.74 -10.34 8.46
C SER A 299 21.56 -9.56 9.06
N MET A 300 20.34 -9.99 8.74
CA MET A 300 19.12 -9.43 9.32
C MET A 300 19.07 -9.59 10.84
N GLU A 301 19.62 -10.66 11.39
CA GLU A 301 19.71 -10.92 12.84
C GLU A 301 20.68 -9.95 13.52
N GLN A 302 21.81 -9.66 12.88
CA GLN A 302 22.77 -8.68 13.40
C GLN A 302 22.18 -7.26 13.36
N ALA A 303 21.46 -6.91 12.30
CA ALA A 303 20.75 -5.64 12.20
C ALA A 303 19.64 -5.52 13.26
N GLU A 304 18.90 -6.60 13.50
CA GLU A 304 17.90 -6.67 14.58
C GLU A 304 18.54 -6.46 15.96
N ALA A 305 19.70 -7.05 16.23
CA ALA A 305 20.42 -6.85 17.48
C ALA A 305 20.88 -5.40 17.65
N SER A 306 21.36 -4.75 16.59
CA SER A 306 21.69 -3.31 16.61
C SER A 306 20.47 -2.44 16.89
N ALA A 307 19.33 -2.74 16.26
CA ALA A 307 18.09 -2.02 16.51
C ALA A 307 17.59 -2.18 17.95
N LYS A 308 17.64 -3.40 18.52
CA LYS A 308 17.29 -3.62 19.93
C LYS A 308 18.17 -2.82 20.88
N LYS A 309 19.49 -2.84 20.66
CA LYS A 309 20.44 -2.06 21.47
C LYS A 309 20.16 -0.56 21.38
N PHE A 310 19.83 -0.06 20.19
CA PHE A 310 19.42 1.32 19.98
C PHE A 310 18.14 1.64 20.76
N LEU A 311 17.11 0.81 20.67
CA LEU A 311 15.86 1.00 21.39
C LEU A 311 16.05 1.02 22.91
N GLU A 312 16.81 0.07 23.46
CA GLU A 312 17.12 -0.01 24.88
C GLU A 312 17.86 1.23 25.38
N ALA A 313 18.87 1.71 24.63
CA ALA A 313 19.62 2.90 24.97
C ALA A 313 18.76 4.17 25.02
N HIS A 314 17.63 4.19 24.28
CA HIS A 314 16.72 5.32 24.19
C HIS A 314 15.44 5.14 25.01
N GLY A 315 15.40 4.17 25.92
CA GLY A 315 14.31 3.98 26.88
C GLY A 315 13.14 3.13 26.39
N PHE A 316 13.30 2.41 25.28
CA PHE A 316 12.33 1.44 24.79
C PHE A 316 12.74 0.03 25.21
N SER A 317 12.38 -0.35 26.44
CA SER A 317 12.67 -1.67 27.01
C SER A 317 11.66 -2.74 26.60
N ASN A 318 12.07 -4.01 26.65
CA ASN A 318 11.21 -5.18 26.38
C ASN A 318 10.54 -5.18 25.00
N MET A 319 11.25 -4.69 23.99
CA MET A 319 10.76 -4.62 22.62
C MET A 319 11.08 -5.91 21.85
N VAL A 320 10.08 -6.51 21.23
CA VAL A 320 10.20 -7.68 20.35
C VAL A 320 9.86 -7.31 18.92
N VAL A 321 10.47 -7.98 17.94
CA VAL A 321 10.17 -7.76 16.52
C VAL A 321 8.81 -8.38 16.19
N ALA A 322 7.91 -7.55 15.68
CA ALA A 322 6.63 -7.95 15.12
C ALA A 322 6.75 -8.22 13.61
N GLU A 323 7.45 -7.34 12.89
CA GLU A 323 7.65 -7.42 11.44
C GLU A 323 9.09 -7.09 11.09
N LYS A 324 9.62 -7.76 10.06
CA LYS A 324 10.98 -7.56 9.56
C LYS A 324 11.02 -7.82 8.07
N ASP A 325 11.57 -6.87 7.32
CA ASP A 325 11.79 -6.98 5.88
C ASP A 325 13.11 -6.32 5.45
N GLY A 326 13.62 -6.70 4.30
CA GLY A 326 14.80 -6.13 3.67
C GLY A 326 14.42 -5.19 2.52
N TYR A 327 15.02 -4.00 2.47
CA TYR A 327 14.82 -3.06 1.36
C TYR A 327 16.08 -2.22 1.14
N GLU A 328 16.62 -2.23 -0.08
CA GLU A 328 17.77 -1.40 -0.51
C GLU A 328 18.96 -1.45 0.48
N GLY A 329 19.35 -2.65 0.92
CA GLY A 329 20.47 -2.82 1.86
C GLY A 329 20.15 -2.40 3.29
N MET A 330 18.87 -2.18 3.64
CA MET A 330 18.40 -1.89 4.99
C MET A 330 17.48 -2.99 5.52
N ALA A 331 17.54 -3.25 6.82
CA ALA A 331 16.51 -3.97 7.55
C ALA A 331 15.45 -2.98 8.04
N VAL A 332 14.22 -3.13 7.56
CA VAL A 332 13.04 -2.40 8.03
C VAL A 332 12.31 -3.27 9.04
N MET A 333 12.15 -2.79 10.26
CA MET A 333 11.61 -3.56 11.36
C MET A 333 10.55 -2.78 12.14
N THR A 334 9.49 -3.48 12.54
CA THR A 334 8.49 -2.98 13.50
C THR A 334 8.68 -3.71 14.80
N PHE A 335 8.93 -2.96 15.87
CA PHE A 335 9.06 -3.46 17.24
C PHE A 335 7.81 -3.14 18.04
N VAL A 336 7.43 -4.04 18.93
CA VAL A 336 6.31 -3.85 19.87
C VAL A 336 6.76 -4.26 21.28
N PRO A 337 6.26 -3.61 22.35
CA PRO A 337 6.52 -4.05 23.70
C PRO A 337 5.92 -5.42 23.96
N GLU A 338 6.59 -6.23 24.78
CA GLU A 338 6.04 -7.46 25.34
C GLU A 338 5.86 -7.31 26.85
N GLN A 339 4.62 -7.49 27.31
CA GLN A 339 4.25 -7.48 28.73
C GLN A 339 3.59 -8.81 29.07
N ASP A 340 4.15 -9.55 30.04
CA ASP A 340 3.60 -10.84 30.50
C ASP A 340 3.37 -11.86 29.36
N GLY A 341 4.22 -11.84 28.33
CA GLY A 341 4.10 -12.68 27.13
C GLY A 341 3.03 -12.21 26.12
N VAL A 342 2.49 -11.00 26.29
CA VAL A 342 1.54 -10.34 25.39
C VAL A 342 2.24 -9.26 24.58
N ARG A 343 2.19 -9.35 23.25
CA ARG A 343 2.70 -8.31 22.35
C ARG A 343 1.72 -7.14 22.24
N ILE A 344 2.19 -5.91 22.42
CA ILE A 344 1.34 -4.71 22.47
C ILE A 344 1.46 -3.93 21.16
N TYR A 345 0.69 -4.29 20.14
CA TYR A 345 0.76 -3.69 18.81
C TYR A 345 0.43 -2.18 18.74
N PRO A 346 -0.49 -1.64 19.56
CA PRO A 346 -0.72 -0.18 19.59
C PRO A 346 0.53 0.63 19.93
N ASP A 347 1.51 0.03 20.60
CA ASP A 347 2.73 0.70 21.03
C ASP A 347 3.90 0.43 20.05
N ALA A 348 3.61 0.33 18.75
CA ALA A 348 4.62 0.01 17.77
C ALA A 348 5.71 1.10 17.63
N VAL A 349 6.92 0.66 17.32
CA VAL A 349 8.07 1.50 16.98
C VAL A 349 8.72 0.95 15.71
N ALA A 350 8.79 1.76 14.66
CA ALA A 350 9.45 1.36 13.43
C ALA A 350 10.92 1.80 13.43
N VAL A 351 11.82 0.92 13.02
CA VAL A 351 13.26 1.14 12.96
C VAL A 351 13.81 0.65 11.63
N LYS A 352 14.63 1.47 10.96
CA LYS A 352 15.43 1.04 9.82
C LYS A 352 16.90 1.00 10.20
N THR A 353 17.54 -0.14 9.97
CA THR A 353 18.95 -0.37 10.26
C THR A 353 19.69 -0.69 8.98
N ALA A 354 20.77 0.00 8.70
CA ALA A 354 21.57 -0.25 7.51
C ALA A 354 22.40 -1.54 7.64
N LEU A 355 22.42 -2.37 6.61
CA LEU A 355 23.08 -3.69 6.63
C LEU A 355 24.58 -3.63 6.32
N ASP A 356 25.13 -2.48 5.99
CA ASP A 356 26.57 -2.25 5.77
C ASP A 356 27.36 -2.14 7.10
N ASN A 357 26.76 -1.55 8.13
CA ASN A 357 27.43 -1.26 9.41
C ASN A 357 26.52 -1.31 10.66
N GLY A 358 25.22 -1.56 10.51
CA GLY A 358 24.30 -1.72 11.63
C GLY A 358 23.81 -0.42 12.26
N THR A 359 24.07 0.73 11.64
CA THR A 359 23.60 2.04 12.11
C THR A 359 22.09 2.16 11.89
N VAL A 360 21.37 2.66 12.90
CA VAL A 360 19.96 3.04 12.74
C VAL A 360 19.88 4.31 11.91
N VAL A 361 19.27 4.20 10.74
CA VAL A 361 19.11 5.30 9.77
C VAL A 361 17.71 5.90 9.81
N SER A 362 16.73 5.18 10.34
CA SER A 362 15.40 5.76 10.59
C SER A 362 14.77 5.17 11.84
N PHE A 363 14.01 6.00 12.55
CA PHE A 363 13.28 5.62 13.74
C PHE A 363 11.96 6.39 13.78
N ASN A 364 10.87 5.71 14.13
CA ASN A 364 9.56 6.32 14.31
C ASN A 364 8.85 5.66 15.50
N SER A 365 8.67 6.42 16.58
CA SER A 365 7.97 5.98 17.80
C SER A 365 6.64 6.70 18.00
N THR A 366 6.07 7.28 16.94
CA THR A 366 4.85 8.07 17.02
C THR A 366 3.71 7.27 17.68
N GLU A 367 3.46 6.03 17.23
CA GLU A 367 2.44 5.16 17.82
C GLU A 367 2.69 4.87 19.30
N TYR A 368 3.93 4.49 19.66
CA TYR A 368 4.33 4.33 21.06
C TYR A 368 4.06 5.60 21.89
N LEU A 369 4.42 6.79 21.41
CA LEU A 369 4.24 8.03 22.16
C LEU A 369 2.77 8.39 22.39
N PHE A 370 1.88 8.00 21.49
CA PHE A 370 0.45 8.27 21.60
C PHE A 370 -0.32 7.23 22.43
N ASN A 371 0.12 5.97 22.37
CA ASN A 371 -0.65 4.85 22.89
C ASN A 371 -0.05 4.25 24.17
N HIS A 372 1.26 4.40 24.38
CA HIS A 372 1.95 3.74 25.48
C HIS A 372 1.49 4.25 26.83
N LYS A 373 1.05 3.31 27.67
CA LYS A 373 0.56 3.54 29.02
C LYS A 373 0.74 2.25 29.82
N GLN A 374 0.71 2.39 31.14
CA GLN A 374 0.64 1.22 32.01
C GLN A 374 -0.69 0.49 31.78
N ARG A 375 -0.64 -0.80 31.47
CA ARG A 375 -1.82 -1.63 31.20
C ARG A 375 -1.99 -2.71 32.24
N ILE A 376 -3.25 -2.94 32.63
CA ILE A 376 -3.66 -4.09 33.42
C ILE A 376 -4.27 -5.09 32.43
N LEU A 377 -3.50 -6.12 32.09
CA LEU A 377 -3.94 -7.15 31.14
C LEU A 377 -4.84 -8.17 31.83
N SER A 378 -6.04 -8.35 31.29
CA SER A 378 -6.97 -9.37 31.78
C SER A 378 -6.47 -10.77 31.43
N LYS A 379 -6.74 -11.77 32.29
CA LYS A 379 -6.46 -13.16 31.94
C LYS A 379 -7.41 -13.64 30.84
N PRO A 380 -6.91 -14.32 29.79
CA PRO A 380 -7.74 -14.93 28.76
C PRO A 380 -8.82 -15.84 29.34
N LYS A 381 -10.06 -15.71 28.88
CA LYS A 381 -11.15 -16.67 29.15
C LYS A 381 -11.16 -17.82 28.15
N VAL A 382 -10.69 -17.55 26.94
CA VAL A 382 -10.52 -18.51 25.85
C VAL A 382 -9.10 -19.04 25.89
N THR A 383 -8.94 -20.36 25.88
CA THR A 383 -7.61 -20.99 25.81
C THR A 383 -7.05 -20.97 24.39
N ALA A 384 -5.73 -21.10 24.25
CA ALA A 384 -5.07 -21.18 22.93
C ALA A 384 -5.71 -22.25 22.02
N GLU A 385 -5.99 -23.44 22.57
CA GLU A 385 -6.64 -24.53 21.82
C GLU A 385 -8.08 -24.22 21.41
N GLN A 386 -8.83 -23.47 22.24
CA GLN A 386 -10.17 -23.01 21.87
C GLN A 386 -10.10 -21.97 20.76
N ALA A 387 -9.15 -21.04 20.82
CA ALA A 387 -8.93 -20.03 19.77
C ALA A 387 -8.51 -20.69 18.45
N LYS A 388 -7.61 -21.68 18.49
CA LYS A 388 -7.21 -22.45 17.30
C LYS A 388 -8.39 -23.15 16.62
N LYS A 389 -9.35 -23.68 17.39
CA LYS A 389 -10.59 -24.27 16.85
C LYS A 389 -11.55 -23.26 16.23
N LYS A 390 -11.36 -21.97 16.48
CA LYS A 390 -12.15 -20.87 15.88
C LYS A 390 -11.59 -20.41 14.54
N VAL A 391 -10.37 -20.81 14.18
CA VAL A 391 -9.77 -20.49 12.88
C VAL A 391 -10.40 -21.36 11.78
N ASN A 392 -10.47 -20.83 10.55
CA ASN A 392 -11.01 -21.53 9.39
C ASN A 392 -10.30 -22.90 9.19
N PRO A 393 -11.03 -24.03 9.10
CA PRO A 393 -10.42 -25.36 8.92
C PRO A 393 -9.55 -25.51 7.67
N SER A 394 -9.72 -24.64 6.67
CA SER A 394 -8.96 -24.64 5.43
C SER A 394 -7.55 -24.07 5.57
N VAL A 395 -7.23 -23.42 6.70
CA VAL A 395 -5.91 -22.80 6.92
C VAL A 395 -5.08 -23.61 7.91
N LYS A 396 -3.75 -23.57 7.72
CA LYS A 396 -2.79 -24.26 8.59
C LYS A 396 -2.22 -23.28 9.60
N VAL A 397 -2.56 -23.44 10.88
CA VAL A 397 -1.94 -22.69 11.98
C VAL A 397 -0.51 -23.18 12.22
N THR A 398 0.46 -22.27 12.21
CA THR A 398 1.90 -22.55 12.37
C THR A 398 2.46 -22.05 13.70
N ASP A 399 1.94 -20.97 14.25
CA ASP A 399 2.35 -20.41 15.54
C ASP A 399 1.17 -19.75 16.26
N GLN A 400 1.25 -19.61 17.58
CA GLN A 400 0.22 -18.96 18.39
C GLN A 400 0.80 -18.25 19.61
N ARG A 401 0.29 -17.05 19.91
CA ARG A 401 0.69 -16.26 21.10
C ARG A 401 -0.41 -15.27 21.48
N LEU A 402 -0.21 -14.54 22.58
CA LEU A 402 -1.11 -13.45 22.96
C LEU A 402 -0.62 -12.12 22.38
N ALA A 403 -1.58 -11.32 21.94
CA ALA A 403 -1.36 -9.97 21.44
C ALA A 403 -2.49 -9.05 21.88
N LEU A 404 -2.15 -7.80 22.16
CA LEU A 404 -3.10 -6.71 22.30
C LEU A 404 -3.09 -5.93 20.99
N ILE A 405 -4.25 -5.80 20.35
CA ILE A 405 -4.43 -5.04 19.11
C ILE A 405 -5.44 -3.92 19.33
N GLU A 406 -5.46 -2.94 18.42
CA GLU A 406 -6.55 -1.97 18.36
C GLU A 406 -7.70 -2.53 17.52
N GLY A 407 -8.88 -2.66 18.13
CA GLY A 407 -10.10 -3.10 17.46
C GLY A 407 -10.53 -2.11 16.38
N LYS A 408 -10.72 -2.60 15.15
CA LYS A 408 -11.06 -1.74 14.00
C LYS A 408 -12.44 -1.08 14.06
N ASN A 409 -13.34 -1.61 14.90
CA ASN A 409 -14.73 -1.16 14.98
C ASN A 409 -14.87 0.11 15.82
N ASP A 410 -14.20 0.18 16.96
CA ASP A 410 -14.35 1.21 17.98
C ASP A 410 -13.03 1.86 18.44
N GLY A 411 -11.88 1.33 18.00
CA GLY A 411 -10.55 1.79 18.40
C GLY A 411 -10.15 1.35 19.81
N ASN A 412 -10.90 0.43 20.43
CA ASN A 412 -10.58 -0.07 21.76
C ASN A 412 -9.49 -1.15 21.70
N GLU A 413 -8.67 -1.23 22.74
CA GLU A 413 -7.67 -2.28 22.85
C GLU A 413 -8.34 -3.64 23.14
N VAL A 414 -8.02 -4.65 22.33
CA VAL A 414 -8.58 -6.00 22.44
C VAL A 414 -7.45 -7.01 22.64
N LEU A 415 -7.55 -7.82 23.70
CA LEU A 415 -6.64 -8.93 23.93
C LEU A 415 -7.06 -10.11 23.05
N CYS A 416 -6.13 -10.60 22.26
CA CYS A 416 -6.33 -11.64 21.26
C CYS A 416 -5.30 -12.76 21.39
N TRP A 417 -5.69 -13.96 20.98
CA TRP A 417 -4.78 -14.96 20.46
C TRP A 417 -4.42 -14.57 19.03
N GLU A 418 -3.15 -14.28 18.82
CA GLU A 418 -2.53 -14.08 17.51
C GLU A 418 -2.09 -15.45 16.98
N LEU A 419 -2.68 -15.88 15.86
CA LEU A 419 -2.38 -17.15 15.21
C LEU A 419 -1.76 -16.90 13.83
N ALA A 420 -0.51 -17.32 13.66
CA ALA A 420 0.14 -17.33 12.36
C ALA A 420 -0.42 -18.50 11.55
N CYS A 421 -0.90 -18.21 10.34
CA CYS A 421 -1.61 -19.13 9.48
C CYS A 421 -0.98 -19.16 8.08
N SER A 422 -1.00 -20.31 7.42
CA SER A 422 -0.64 -20.47 6.02
C SER A 422 -1.85 -20.96 5.21
N PHE A 423 -2.08 -20.32 4.06
CA PHE A 423 -3.13 -20.69 3.11
C PHE A 423 -2.68 -20.44 1.67
N GLU A 424 -2.72 -21.48 0.83
CA GLU A 424 -2.38 -21.42 -0.60
C GLU A 424 -1.01 -20.73 -0.88
N GLY A 425 -0.01 -21.02 -0.03
CA GLY A 425 1.34 -20.47 -0.13
C GLY A 425 1.53 -19.03 0.41
N ASN A 426 0.47 -18.42 0.95
CA ASN A 426 0.54 -17.11 1.58
C ASN A 426 0.49 -17.25 3.11
N SER A 427 1.10 -16.28 3.80
CA SER A 427 1.07 -16.16 5.25
C SER A 427 -0.01 -15.17 5.69
N TYR A 428 -0.73 -15.49 6.75
CA TYR A 428 -1.78 -14.66 7.35
C TYR A 428 -1.59 -14.62 8.86
N MET A 429 -2.00 -13.52 9.48
CA MET A 429 -2.17 -13.41 10.92
C MET A 429 -3.66 -13.31 11.24
N VAL A 430 -4.15 -14.23 12.06
CA VAL A 430 -5.55 -14.26 12.50
C VAL A 430 -5.60 -13.92 13.98
N TYR A 431 -6.40 -12.93 14.36
CA TYR A 431 -6.56 -12.48 15.74
C TYR A 431 -7.91 -12.92 16.27
N ILE A 432 -7.91 -13.77 17.30
CA ILE A 432 -9.12 -14.27 17.97
C ILE A 432 -9.20 -13.66 19.37
N ASN A 433 -10.27 -12.93 19.67
CA ASN A 433 -10.54 -12.32 20.97
C ASN A 433 -10.37 -13.34 22.11
N ALA A 434 -9.45 -13.05 23.04
CA ALA A 434 -9.11 -13.92 24.15
C ALA A 434 -10.21 -14.00 25.23
N MET A 435 -11.23 -13.16 25.15
CA MET A 435 -12.36 -13.10 26.08
C MET A 435 -13.63 -13.76 25.51
N THR A 436 -13.90 -13.58 24.21
CA THR A 436 -15.14 -14.05 23.56
C THR A 436 -14.92 -15.21 22.59
N GLY A 437 -13.73 -15.33 22.01
CA GLY A 437 -13.41 -16.31 20.97
C GLY A 437 -13.90 -15.92 19.58
N GLU A 438 -14.30 -14.65 19.41
CA GLU A 438 -14.65 -14.05 18.11
C GLU A 438 -13.37 -13.63 17.36
N GLU A 439 -13.41 -13.61 16.04
CA GLU A 439 -12.28 -13.16 15.22
C GLU A 439 -12.34 -11.64 15.07
N GLU A 440 -11.29 -10.97 15.50
CA GLU A 440 -11.19 -9.52 15.56
C GLU A 440 -10.56 -8.94 14.29
N GLU A 441 -9.59 -9.64 13.74
CA GLU A 441 -8.84 -9.17 12.58
C GLU A 441 -8.14 -10.31 11.84
N ILE A 442 -8.04 -10.16 10.52
CA ILE A 442 -7.16 -10.98 9.68
C ILE A 442 -6.29 -10.06 8.83
N VAL A 443 -4.98 -10.31 8.86
CA VAL A 443 -3.96 -9.58 8.11
C VAL A 443 -3.26 -10.57 7.18
N LYS A 444 -3.18 -10.26 5.89
CA LYS A 444 -2.28 -10.98 4.97
C LYS A 444 -0.87 -10.45 5.20
N MET A 445 0.06 -11.34 5.52
CA MET A 445 1.46 -10.97 5.68
C MET A 445 2.08 -10.93 4.28
N THR A 446 2.65 -9.79 3.91
CA THR A 446 3.51 -9.72 2.72
C THR A 446 4.81 -10.45 3.05
N THR A 447 5.07 -11.55 2.37
CA THR A 447 6.40 -12.11 2.33
C THR A 447 7.28 -11.09 1.61
N GLY A 448 8.19 -10.44 2.33
CA GLY A 448 9.32 -9.77 1.71
C GLY A 448 9.94 -10.71 0.70
N GLN A 449 10.24 -10.23 -0.51
CA GLN A 449 10.82 -11.04 -1.57
C GLN A 449 11.94 -11.88 -0.97
N GLU A 450 11.77 -13.21 -0.95
CA GLU A 450 12.88 -14.11 -0.68
C GLU A 450 13.99 -13.68 -1.64
N SER A 451 15.04 -13.04 -1.08
CA SER A 451 16.29 -12.89 -1.80
C SER A 451 16.68 -14.32 -2.12
N LYS A 452 16.51 -14.73 -3.37
CA LYS A 452 17.05 -15.99 -3.87
C LYS A 452 18.52 -15.95 -3.51
N ALA A 453 18.88 -16.70 -2.47
CA ALA A 453 20.25 -17.08 -2.23
C ALA A 453 20.73 -17.69 -3.54
N THR A 454 21.60 -16.95 -4.22
CA THR A 454 22.27 -17.45 -5.40
C THR A 454 23.31 -18.42 -4.85
N GLU A 455 23.13 -19.71 -5.11
CA GLU A 455 24.21 -20.70 -4.99
C GLU A 455 25.37 -20.34 -5.92
#